data_AF-A0A2E4D6K7-F1
#
_entry.id   AF-A0A2E4D6K7-F1
#
_cell.length_a   1.000
_cell.length_b   1.000
_cell.length_c   1.000
_cell.angle_alpha   90.00
_cell.angle_beta   90.00
_cell.angle_gamma   90.00
#
_symmetry.space_group_name_H-M   'P 1'
#
loop_
_entity.id
_entity.type
_entity.pdbx_description
1 polymer ?
#
loop_
_entity_poly.entity_id
_entity_poly.type
_entity_poly.pdbx_seq_one_letter_code
_entity_poly.pdbx_strand_id
1 'polypeptide(L)'
;MKNLIEKSLHKFYYLVTASYRQRNTVLIPVLILILSIVILYFGAEFSLEGSEKVGLKLGMSPLAIGMLLVGFGTSLPEFFVGHIAAARGEIGIALGSLIGSNIANMLLILGICGLFTKIPSGGKPMRNQFIVHFALGFTLWFVLSQSKLDILSASPLIGICFVYLFMLYRDFRNEPPIEANQDIGNIPKLVIKMMAGFGMLYLGGELLVKSGTDLGLMMGIDSYIISAIFIAFGTSFPELVTSLIACFKKKDTELILGNIVGSNLFNCAFILGSLGIYEYPLEGGFHYELVALIGGAGFLVLVSLLGRSFYRASAIFFLGGYAFMVGHWVKIF
;
A
#
# COMPACT_ATOMS: atom_id res chain seq x y z
N MET A 1 -45.73 39.58 25.87
CA MET A 1 -45.96 38.64 24.76
C MET A 1 -44.97 38.81 23.60
N LYS A 2 -44.78 40.02 23.03
CA LYS A 2 -43.80 40.28 21.94
C LYS A 2 -42.37 39.76 22.20
N ASN A 3 -41.80 40.02 23.39
CA ASN A 3 -40.44 39.59 23.76
C ASN A 3 -40.22 38.06 23.81
N LEU A 4 -41.27 37.27 24.05
CA LEU A 4 -41.19 35.80 24.06
C LEU A 4 -41.20 35.23 22.64
N ILE A 5 -41.94 35.85 21.74
CA ILE A 5 -42.05 35.45 20.33
C ILE A 5 -40.74 35.77 19.59
N GLU A 6 -40.13 36.93 19.82
CA GLU A 6 -38.83 37.29 19.24
C GLU A 6 -37.70 36.35 19.69
N LYS A 7 -37.62 36.01 20.99
CA LYS A 7 -36.62 35.05 21.48
C LYS A 7 -36.80 33.65 20.88
N SER A 8 -38.05 33.21 20.69
CA SER A 8 -38.37 31.93 20.06
C SER A 8 -37.96 31.89 18.59
N LEU A 9 -38.27 32.96 17.83
CA LEU A 9 -37.89 33.09 16.42
C LEU A 9 -36.38 33.15 16.23
N HIS A 10 -35.67 33.85 17.12
CA HIS A 10 -34.21 33.93 17.07
C HIS A 10 -33.55 32.58 17.35
N LYS A 11 -34.06 31.82 18.34
CA LYS A 11 -33.59 30.46 18.64
C LYS A 11 -33.88 29.49 17.48
N PHE A 12 -35.05 29.58 16.86
CA PHE A 12 -35.40 28.78 15.68
C PHE A 12 -34.51 29.12 14.47
N TYR A 13 -34.32 30.40 14.16
CA TYR A 13 -33.42 30.84 13.09
C TYR A 13 -31.99 30.35 13.33
N TYR A 14 -31.49 30.43 14.56
CA TYR A 14 -30.16 29.93 14.93
C TYR A 14 -30.05 28.41 14.81
N LEU A 15 -31.09 27.65 15.20
CA LEU A 15 -31.12 26.19 15.03
C LEU A 15 -31.20 25.80 13.56
N VAL A 16 -31.97 26.51 12.74
CA VAL A 16 -32.06 26.28 11.30
C VAL A 16 -30.75 26.64 10.62
N THR A 17 -30.13 27.78 10.92
CA THR A 17 -28.82 28.16 10.36
C THR A 17 -27.69 27.28 10.86
N ALA A 18 -27.70 26.83 12.12
CA ALA A 18 -26.74 25.85 12.63
C ALA A 18 -26.92 24.49 11.95
N SER A 19 -28.15 24.02 11.77
CA SER A 19 -28.45 22.77 11.06
C SER A 19 -28.10 22.85 9.56
N TYR A 20 -28.33 24.00 8.92
CA TYR A 20 -27.98 24.25 7.52
C TYR A 20 -26.46 24.38 7.32
N ARG A 21 -25.78 25.06 8.24
CA ARG A 21 -24.32 25.16 8.27
C ARG A 21 -23.70 23.78 8.47
N GLN A 22 -24.16 23.02 9.47
CA GLN A 22 -23.71 21.65 9.75
C GLN A 22 -23.99 20.66 8.61
N ARG A 23 -25.14 20.76 7.92
CA ARG A 23 -25.45 19.97 6.71
C ARG A 23 -24.46 20.25 5.58
N ASN A 24 -24.13 21.51 5.33
CA ASN A 24 -23.15 21.87 4.31
C ASN A 24 -21.72 21.45 4.71
N THR A 25 -21.40 21.44 6.01
CA THR A 25 -20.10 20.95 6.51
C THR A 25 -19.90 19.46 6.29
N VAL A 26 -20.96 18.62 6.38
CA VAL A 26 -20.88 17.16 6.19
C VAL A 26 -21.02 16.77 4.70
N LEU A 27 -21.86 17.48 3.95
CA LEU A 27 -22.12 17.16 2.54
C LEU A 27 -20.85 17.24 1.70
N ILE A 28 -19.99 18.24 1.93
CA ILE A 28 -18.76 18.44 1.15
C ILE A 28 -17.80 17.24 1.33
N PRO A 29 -17.40 16.84 2.56
CA PRO A 29 -16.57 15.64 2.76
C PRO A 29 -17.19 14.36 2.19
N VAL A 30 -18.52 14.17 2.28
CA VAL A 30 -19.19 13.01 1.67
C VAL A 30 -19.03 13.02 0.15
N LEU A 31 -19.24 14.17 -0.51
CA LEU A 31 -19.07 14.29 -1.95
C LEU A 31 -17.62 14.07 -2.38
N ILE A 32 -16.65 14.61 -1.62
CA ILE A 32 -15.21 14.40 -1.89
C ILE A 32 -14.84 12.93 -1.67
N LEU A 33 -15.40 12.26 -0.65
CA LEU A 33 -15.18 10.84 -0.40
C LEU A 33 -15.73 9.97 -1.55
N ILE A 34 -16.91 10.28 -2.08
CA ILE A 34 -17.45 9.58 -3.26
C ILE A 34 -16.56 9.83 -4.47
N LEU A 35 -16.16 11.09 -4.70
CA LEU A 35 -15.27 11.47 -5.80
C LEU A 35 -13.92 10.75 -5.69
N SER A 36 -13.36 10.61 -4.48
CA SER A 36 -12.07 9.96 -4.26
C SER A 36 -12.11 8.48 -4.62
N ILE A 37 -13.20 7.78 -4.29
CA ILE A 37 -13.43 6.38 -4.69
C ILE A 37 -13.50 6.26 -6.22
N VAL A 38 -14.20 7.19 -6.89
CA VAL A 38 -14.28 7.22 -8.36
C VAL A 38 -12.90 7.46 -9.00
N ILE A 39 -12.14 8.41 -8.47
CA ILE A 39 -10.77 8.70 -8.93
C ILE A 39 -9.87 7.48 -8.71
N LEU A 40 -9.93 6.83 -7.55
CA LEU A 40 -9.17 5.62 -7.24
C LEU A 40 -9.50 4.48 -8.22
N TYR A 41 -10.78 4.28 -8.52
CA TYR A 41 -11.21 3.25 -9.47
C TYR A 41 -10.61 3.46 -10.86
N PHE A 42 -10.77 4.65 -11.44
CA PHE A 42 -10.23 4.96 -12.76
C PHE A 42 -8.69 5.03 -12.76
N GLY A 43 -8.10 5.50 -11.66
CA GLY A 43 -6.65 5.51 -11.48
C GLY A 43 -6.06 4.10 -11.55
N ALA A 44 -6.67 3.15 -10.83
CA ALA A 44 -6.29 1.74 -10.89
C ALA A 44 -6.53 1.12 -12.26
N GLU A 45 -7.63 1.45 -12.94
CA GLU A 45 -7.87 0.97 -14.29
C GLU A 45 -6.79 1.45 -15.26
N PHE A 46 -6.42 2.72 -15.21
CA PHE A 46 -5.44 3.31 -16.11
C PHE A 46 -4.02 2.84 -15.80
N SER A 47 -3.65 2.75 -14.52
CA SER A 47 -2.34 2.24 -14.11
C SER A 47 -2.18 0.78 -14.48
N LEU A 48 -3.13 -0.10 -14.14
CA LEU A 48 -3.04 -1.53 -14.44
C LEU A 48 -2.99 -1.79 -15.95
N GLU A 49 -3.87 -1.18 -16.74
CA GLU A 49 -3.87 -1.39 -18.20
C GLU A 49 -2.61 -0.82 -18.86
N GLY A 50 -2.16 0.35 -18.41
CA GLY A 50 -0.93 0.97 -18.89
C GLY A 50 0.30 0.12 -18.57
N SER A 51 0.45 -0.31 -17.32
CA SER A 51 1.55 -1.17 -16.86
C SER A 51 1.55 -2.51 -17.57
N GLU A 52 0.40 -3.16 -17.73
CA GLU A 52 0.29 -4.44 -18.44
C GLU A 52 0.72 -4.32 -19.90
N LYS A 53 0.21 -3.33 -20.63
CA LYS A 53 0.55 -3.14 -22.05
C LYS A 53 2.01 -2.73 -22.26
N VAL A 54 2.52 -1.81 -21.43
CA VAL A 54 3.94 -1.40 -21.48
C VAL A 54 4.83 -2.59 -21.14
N GLY A 55 4.52 -3.31 -20.06
CA GLY A 55 5.27 -4.47 -19.61
C GLY A 55 5.31 -5.60 -20.64
N LEU A 56 4.16 -5.93 -21.25
CA LEU A 56 4.09 -6.93 -22.32
C LEU A 56 4.93 -6.52 -23.54
N LYS A 57 4.96 -5.23 -23.91
CA LYS A 57 5.84 -4.75 -24.99
C LYS A 57 7.32 -4.92 -24.65
N LEU A 58 7.67 -4.74 -23.38
CA LEU A 58 9.00 -4.98 -22.86
C LEU A 58 9.32 -6.47 -22.69
N GLY A 59 8.36 -7.37 -22.95
CA GLY A 59 8.51 -8.82 -22.81
C GLY A 59 8.39 -9.33 -21.37
N MET A 60 7.90 -8.51 -20.45
CA MET A 60 7.87 -8.83 -19.02
C MET A 60 6.79 -9.86 -18.69
N SER A 61 7.11 -10.79 -17.79
CA SER A 61 6.11 -11.72 -17.23
C SER A 61 5.08 -10.97 -16.37
N PRO A 62 3.86 -11.49 -16.19
CA PRO A 62 2.85 -10.87 -15.33
C PRO A 62 3.37 -10.57 -13.91
N LEU A 63 4.18 -11.48 -13.36
CA LEU A 63 4.87 -11.29 -12.08
C LEU A 63 5.81 -10.06 -12.10
N ALA A 64 6.67 -9.94 -13.12
CA ALA A 64 7.59 -8.82 -13.25
C ALA A 64 6.85 -7.49 -13.48
N ILE A 65 5.77 -7.48 -14.26
CA ILE A 65 4.90 -6.32 -14.44
C ILE A 65 4.31 -5.89 -13.10
N GLY A 66 3.73 -6.84 -12.37
CA GLY A 66 3.17 -6.61 -11.04
C GLY A 66 4.21 -6.02 -10.10
N MET A 67 5.42 -6.57 -10.06
CA MET A 67 6.46 -6.12 -9.13
C MET A 67 7.04 -4.77 -9.53
N LEU A 68 7.55 -4.64 -10.75
CA LEU A 68 8.35 -3.50 -11.19
C LEU A 68 7.54 -2.30 -11.63
N LEU A 69 6.43 -2.52 -12.34
CA LEU A 69 5.65 -1.41 -12.89
C LEU A 69 4.53 -1.01 -11.93
N VAL A 70 3.71 -1.98 -11.50
CA VAL A 70 2.58 -1.68 -10.61
C VAL A 70 3.09 -1.43 -9.20
N GLY A 71 3.83 -2.38 -8.61
CA GLY A 71 4.26 -2.33 -7.21
C GLY A 71 5.17 -1.14 -6.91
N PHE A 72 6.19 -0.89 -7.74
CA PHE A 72 7.01 0.33 -7.59
C PHE A 72 6.22 1.60 -7.90
N GLY A 73 5.36 1.56 -8.93
CA GLY A 73 4.59 2.73 -9.36
C GLY A 73 3.60 3.22 -8.31
N THR A 74 2.93 2.30 -7.59
CA THR A 74 2.06 2.67 -6.47
C THR A 74 2.82 3.08 -5.23
N SER A 75 4.07 2.61 -5.05
CA SER A 75 4.99 3.00 -3.96
C SER A 75 5.72 4.35 -4.20
N LEU A 76 5.55 4.99 -5.36
CA LEU A 76 6.18 6.30 -5.62
C LEU A 76 5.76 7.40 -4.61
N PRO A 77 4.49 7.51 -4.20
CA PRO A 77 4.08 8.43 -3.15
C PRO A 77 4.83 8.19 -1.84
N GLU A 78 4.96 6.94 -1.37
CA GLU A 78 5.75 6.60 -0.17
C GLU A 78 7.20 7.01 -0.30
N PHE A 79 7.79 6.87 -1.50
CA PHE A 79 9.16 7.34 -1.75
C PHE A 79 9.25 8.84 -1.52
N PHE A 80 8.43 9.64 -2.21
CA PHE A 80 8.49 11.09 -2.08
C PHE A 80 8.12 11.58 -0.67
N VAL A 81 7.03 11.07 -0.09
CA VAL A 81 6.57 11.45 1.26
C VAL A 81 7.61 11.06 2.30
N GLY A 82 8.16 9.85 2.22
CA GLY A 82 9.20 9.37 3.13
C GLY A 82 10.47 10.20 3.06
N HIS A 83 10.96 10.51 1.85
CA HIS A 83 12.13 11.38 1.67
C HIS A 83 11.88 12.83 2.10
N ILE A 84 10.69 13.38 1.87
CA ILE A 84 10.32 14.73 2.32
C ILE A 84 10.26 14.79 3.86
N ALA A 85 9.65 13.81 4.50
CA ALA A 85 9.60 13.71 5.96
C ALA A 85 11.02 13.55 6.54
N ALA A 86 11.83 12.69 5.95
CA ALA A 86 13.21 12.49 6.37
C ALA A 86 14.06 13.77 6.25
N ALA A 87 13.94 14.49 5.14
CA ALA A 87 14.61 15.77 4.94
C ALA A 87 14.18 16.86 5.94
N ARG A 88 13.00 16.72 6.56
CA ARG A 88 12.49 17.61 7.62
C ARG A 88 12.89 17.15 9.03
N GLY A 89 13.65 16.06 9.16
CA GLY A 89 14.01 15.49 10.45
C GLY A 89 12.94 14.58 11.07
N GLU A 90 11.88 14.25 10.33
CA GLU A 90 10.75 13.43 10.79
C GLU A 90 10.88 11.95 10.34
N ILE A 91 12.09 11.39 10.45
CA ILE A 91 12.41 10.04 9.93
C ILE A 91 11.59 8.95 10.62
N GLY A 92 11.27 9.12 11.91
CA GLY A 92 10.37 8.19 12.62
C GLY A 92 9.00 8.05 11.95
N ILE A 93 8.44 9.13 11.40
CA ILE A 93 7.17 9.10 10.65
C ILE A 93 7.34 8.33 9.35
N ALA A 94 8.46 8.57 8.63
CA ALA A 94 8.77 7.84 7.40
C ALA A 94 8.90 6.33 7.65
N LEU A 95 9.64 5.92 8.70
CA LEU A 95 9.81 4.52 9.07
C LEU A 95 8.48 3.87 9.46
N GLY A 96 7.68 4.54 10.31
CA GLY A 96 6.37 4.05 10.72
C GLY A 96 5.42 3.86 9.54
N SER A 97 5.38 4.83 8.62
CA SER A 97 4.56 4.74 7.40
C SER A 97 5.00 3.59 6.50
N LEU A 98 6.30 3.41 6.27
CA LEU A 98 6.82 2.35 5.40
C LEU A 98 6.53 0.97 6.01
N ILE A 99 6.81 0.78 7.29
CA ILE A 99 6.58 -0.50 7.99
C ILE A 99 5.08 -0.81 8.09
N GLY A 100 4.26 0.18 8.42
CA GLY A 100 2.80 0.07 8.45
C GLY A 100 2.23 -0.33 7.08
N SER A 101 2.65 0.34 6.00
CA SER A 101 2.24 0.02 4.63
C SER A 101 2.63 -1.41 4.24
N ASN A 102 3.83 -1.87 4.63
CA ASN A 102 4.24 -3.26 4.39
C ASN A 102 3.35 -4.28 5.11
N ILE A 103 2.96 -4.00 6.35
CA ILE A 103 2.06 -4.84 7.15
C ILE A 103 0.66 -4.85 6.52
N ALA A 104 0.15 -3.69 6.10
CA ALA A 104 -1.13 -3.58 5.42
C ALA A 104 -1.12 -4.38 4.10
N ASN A 105 -0.14 -4.16 3.24
CA ASN A 105 0.01 -4.90 2.00
C ASN A 105 0.06 -6.42 2.21
N MET A 106 0.87 -6.86 3.17
CA MET A 106 1.06 -8.29 3.40
C MET A 106 -0.12 -8.94 4.09
N LEU A 107 -0.70 -8.35 5.13
CA LEU A 107 -1.74 -8.98 5.96
C LEU A 107 -3.16 -8.56 5.56
N LEU A 108 -3.39 -7.26 5.36
CA LEU A 108 -4.70 -6.73 4.98
C LEU A 108 -4.98 -7.00 3.50
N ILE A 109 -4.19 -6.45 2.58
CA ILE A 109 -4.50 -6.48 1.14
C ILE A 109 -4.47 -7.91 0.62
N LEU A 110 -3.39 -8.65 0.87
CA LEU A 110 -3.31 -10.06 0.45
C LEU A 110 -4.41 -10.90 1.11
N GLY A 111 -4.74 -10.61 2.38
CA GLY A 111 -5.85 -11.23 3.10
C GLY A 111 -7.18 -11.01 2.38
N ILE A 112 -7.53 -9.77 2.07
CA ILE A 112 -8.75 -9.43 1.33
C ILE A 112 -8.74 -10.09 -0.05
N CYS A 113 -7.66 -9.99 -0.81
CA CYS A 113 -7.53 -10.63 -2.12
C CYS A 113 -7.74 -12.15 -2.06
N GLY A 114 -7.19 -12.82 -1.05
CA GLY A 114 -7.33 -14.27 -0.84
C GLY A 114 -8.74 -14.73 -0.41
N LEU A 115 -9.61 -13.83 0.05
CA LEU A 115 -11.03 -14.14 0.26
C LEU A 115 -11.77 -14.31 -1.06
N PHE A 116 -11.42 -13.49 -2.06
CA PHE A 116 -12.11 -13.42 -3.35
C PHE A 116 -11.45 -14.31 -4.42
N THR A 117 -10.12 -14.43 -4.42
CA THR A 117 -9.35 -15.10 -5.46
C THR A 117 -8.46 -16.19 -4.87
N LYS A 118 -8.43 -17.37 -5.50
CA LYS A 118 -7.48 -18.43 -5.17
C LYS A 118 -6.14 -18.10 -5.80
N ILE A 119 -5.14 -17.84 -4.98
CA ILE A 119 -3.82 -17.40 -5.42
C ILE A 119 -2.86 -18.61 -5.42
N PRO A 120 -2.41 -19.10 -6.59
CA PRO A 120 -1.44 -20.19 -6.67
C PRO A 120 -0.09 -19.73 -6.12
N SER A 121 0.46 -20.46 -5.16
CA SER A 121 1.75 -20.14 -4.53
C SER A 121 2.86 -21.16 -4.85
N GLY A 122 2.56 -22.21 -5.62
CA GLY A 122 3.48 -23.35 -5.82
C GLY A 122 4.51 -23.19 -6.97
N GLY A 123 4.39 -22.15 -7.81
CA GLY A 123 5.31 -21.95 -8.93
C GLY A 123 6.74 -21.64 -8.48
N LYS A 124 7.76 -22.19 -9.17
CA LYS A 124 9.18 -21.94 -8.84
C LYS A 124 9.54 -20.44 -8.85
N PRO A 125 9.08 -19.62 -9.82
CA PRO A 125 9.33 -18.17 -9.80
C PRO A 125 8.76 -17.53 -8.53
N MET A 126 7.50 -17.82 -8.20
CA MET A 126 6.82 -17.26 -7.03
C MET A 126 7.46 -17.68 -5.71
N ARG A 127 7.84 -18.96 -5.58
CA ARG A 127 8.50 -19.47 -4.37
C ARG A 127 9.81 -18.75 -4.09
N ASN A 128 10.60 -18.50 -5.14
CA ASN A 128 11.83 -17.73 -4.99
C ASN A 128 11.53 -16.32 -4.47
N GLN A 129 10.48 -15.66 -4.96
CA GLN A 129 10.10 -14.34 -4.46
C GLN A 129 9.71 -14.37 -2.98
N PHE A 130 8.94 -15.37 -2.53
CA PHE A 130 8.62 -15.49 -1.10
C PHE A 130 9.85 -15.76 -0.23
N ILE A 131 10.82 -16.55 -0.70
CA ILE A 131 12.06 -16.79 0.03
C ILE A 131 12.87 -15.50 0.16
N VAL A 132 12.99 -14.71 -0.90
CA VAL A 132 13.69 -13.43 -0.82
C VAL A 132 12.92 -12.44 0.04
N HIS A 133 11.58 -12.44 -0.01
CA HIS A 133 10.74 -11.61 0.86
C HIS A 133 10.91 -11.97 2.34
N PHE A 134 11.05 -13.27 2.64
CA PHE A 134 11.36 -13.75 3.98
C PHE A 134 12.76 -13.29 4.43
N ALA A 135 13.76 -13.40 3.56
CA ALA A 135 15.11 -12.89 3.83
C ALA A 135 15.11 -11.37 4.06
N LEU A 136 14.33 -10.61 3.27
CA LEU A 136 14.15 -9.16 3.43
C LEU A 136 13.64 -8.80 4.82
N GLY A 137 12.72 -9.58 5.40
CA GLY A 137 12.26 -9.37 6.76
C GLY A 137 13.39 -9.45 7.80
N PHE A 138 14.31 -10.42 7.67
CA PHE A 138 15.49 -10.52 8.53
C PHE A 138 16.52 -9.42 8.26
N THR A 139 16.72 -9.04 6.99
CA THR A 139 17.58 -7.91 6.63
C THR A 139 17.05 -6.62 7.25
N LEU A 140 15.74 -6.39 7.18
CA LEU A 140 15.09 -5.25 7.80
C LEU A 140 15.24 -5.26 9.32
N TRP A 141 15.03 -6.41 9.96
CA TRP A 141 15.29 -6.56 11.39
C TRP A 141 16.72 -6.17 11.74
N PHE A 142 17.71 -6.70 11.01
CA PHE A 142 19.11 -6.41 11.24
C PHE A 142 19.42 -4.91 11.14
N VAL A 143 18.89 -4.22 10.11
CA VAL A 143 19.10 -2.78 9.91
C VAL A 143 18.42 -1.96 11.02
N LEU A 144 17.17 -2.27 11.35
CA LEU A 144 16.42 -1.53 12.38
C LEU A 144 16.87 -1.82 13.82
N SER A 145 17.72 -2.82 14.01
CA SER A 145 18.38 -3.11 15.30
C SER A 145 19.70 -2.39 15.50
N GLN A 146 20.19 -1.65 14.49
CA GLN A 146 21.38 -0.81 14.62
C GLN A 146 21.06 0.42 15.49
N SER A 147 22.09 1.05 16.06
CA SER A 147 21.93 2.27 16.87
C SER A 147 21.58 3.51 16.05
N LYS A 148 21.86 3.48 14.74
CA LYS A 148 21.52 4.54 13.79
C LYS A 148 21.25 3.96 12.42
N LEU A 149 20.44 4.69 11.65
CA LEU A 149 20.19 4.49 10.24
C LEU A 149 21.05 5.50 9.47
N ASP A 150 22.17 5.03 8.95
CA ASP A 150 23.08 5.72 8.03
C ASP A 150 23.28 4.90 6.75
N ILE A 151 24.07 5.42 5.80
CA ILE A 151 24.35 4.75 4.51
C ILE A 151 24.90 3.32 4.73
N LEU A 152 25.77 3.13 5.72
CA LEU A 152 26.44 1.84 5.94
C LEU A 152 25.47 0.81 6.53
N SER A 153 24.77 1.17 7.60
CA SER A 153 23.76 0.34 8.26
C SER A 153 22.58 0.03 7.35
N ALA A 154 22.21 0.95 6.44
CA ALA A 154 21.13 0.74 5.48
C ALA A 154 21.56 -0.02 4.21
N SER A 155 22.87 -0.09 3.92
CA SER A 155 23.40 -0.76 2.73
C SER A 155 22.94 -2.22 2.51
N PRO A 156 22.69 -3.05 3.54
CA PRO A 156 22.14 -4.40 3.33
C PRO A 156 20.78 -4.41 2.64
N LEU A 157 19.91 -3.43 2.92
CA LEU A 157 18.59 -3.28 2.28
C LEU A 157 18.72 -2.91 0.81
N ILE A 158 19.64 -2.00 0.49
CA ILE A 158 19.97 -1.68 -0.90
C ILE A 158 20.59 -2.89 -1.60
N GLY A 159 21.46 -3.64 -0.93
CA GLY A 159 22.08 -4.86 -1.45
C GLY A 159 21.04 -5.94 -1.82
N ILE A 160 20.10 -6.24 -0.93
CA ILE A 160 19.03 -7.21 -1.23
C ILE A 160 18.10 -6.70 -2.33
N CYS A 161 17.85 -5.39 -2.43
CA CYS A 161 17.12 -4.79 -3.55
C CYS A 161 17.82 -5.08 -4.89
N PHE A 162 19.15 -4.88 -4.97
CA PHE A 162 19.91 -5.17 -6.19
C PHE A 162 19.92 -6.66 -6.55
N VAL A 163 20.09 -7.53 -5.55
CA VAL A 163 19.99 -8.99 -5.75
C VAL A 163 18.62 -9.36 -6.33
N TYR A 164 17.55 -8.76 -5.80
CA TYR A 164 16.20 -9.00 -6.28
C TYR A 164 15.98 -8.54 -7.72
N LEU A 165 16.37 -7.30 -8.04
CA LEU A 165 16.27 -6.76 -9.40
C LEU A 165 17.08 -7.59 -10.39
N PHE A 166 18.25 -8.09 -9.98
CA PHE A 166 19.06 -8.99 -10.80
C PHE A 166 18.39 -10.35 -11.01
N MET A 167 17.78 -10.94 -9.97
CA MET A 167 17.01 -12.18 -10.11
C MET A 167 15.85 -12.02 -11.08
N LEU A 168 15.10 -10.92 -10.96
CA LEU A 168 14.03 -10.55 -11.88
C LEU A 168 14.51 -10.42 -13.32
N TYR A 169 15.60 -9.67 -13.53
CA TYR A 169 16.19 -9.49 -14.86
C TYR A 169 16.66 -10.82 -15.46
N ARG A 170 17.28 -11.69 -14.65
CA ARG A 170 17.72 -13.01 -15.08
C ARG A 170 16.54 -13.91 -15.44
N ASP A 171 15.49 -13.91 -14.63
CA ASP A 171 14.29 -14.73 -14.87
C ASP A 171 13.59 -14.24 -16.15
N PHE A 172 13.48 -12.93 -16.35
CA PHE A 172 13.03 -12.31 -17.61
C PHE A 172 13.86 -12.72 -18.84
N ARG A 173 15.20 -12.78 -18.71
CA ARG A 173 16.09 -13.20 -19.81
C ARG A 173 15.98 -14.68 -20.18
N ASN A 174 15.59 -15.52 -19.22
CA ASN A 174 15.52 -16.97 -19.39
C ASN A 174 14.15 -17.45 -19.88
N GLU A 175 13.12 -16.61 -19.80
CA GLU A 175 11.81 -16.91 -20.36
C GLU A 175 11.79 -16.59 -21.86
N PRO A 176 11.20 -17.45 -22.69
CA PRO A 176 11.03 -17.14 -24.10
C PRO A 176 10.20 -15.84 -24.22
N PRO A 177 10.58 -14.92 -25.11
CA PRO A 177 9.86 -13.67 -25.26
C PRO A 177 8.38 -13.96 -25.55
N ILE A 178 7.49 -13.37 -24.74
CA ILE A 178 6.05 -13.44 -24.96
C ILE A 178 5.80 -12.76 -26.31
N GLU A 179 5.45 -13.54 -27.34
CA GLU A 179 5.04 -12.97 -28.61
C GLU A 179 3.80 -12.11 -28.38
N ALA A 180 3.99 -10.79 -28.45
CA ALA A 180 2.91 -9.83 -28.41
C ALA A 180 2.07 -9.97 -29.69
N ASN A 181 1.14 -10.93 -29.68
CA ASN A 181 0.21 -11.19 -30.78
C ASN A 181 -0.85 -10.09 -30.97
N GLN A 182 -0.78 -9.00 -30.20
CA GLN A 182 -1.70 -7.87 -30.26
C GLN A 182 -0.98 -6.59 -30.68
N ASP A 183 -1.66 -5.74 -31.45
CA ASP A 183 -1.28 -4.34 -31.59
C ASP A 183 -1.41 -3.67 -30.23
N ILE A 184 -0.29 -3.58 -29.51
CA ILE A 184 -0.19 -2.97 -28.19
C ILE A 184 -0.50 -1.45 -28.26
N GLY A 185 -0.51 -0.86 -29.46
CA GLY A 185 -0.74 0.55 -29.67
C GLY A 185 0.50 1.41 -29.37
N ASN A 186 0.27 2.71 -29.23
CA ASN A 186 1.35 3.71 -29.10
C ASN A 186 1.91 3.74 -27.67
N ILE A 187 3.18 3.33 -27.50
CA ILE A 187 3.86 3.23 -26.20
C ILE A 187 3.89 4.54 -25.41
N PRO A 188 4.29 5.69 -25.98
CA PRO A 188 4.16 6.98 -25.30
C PRO A 188 2.78 7.25 -24.72
N LYS A 189 1.69 6.96 -25.47
CA LYS A 189 0.33 7.12 -24.96
C LYS A 189 0.03 6.19 -23.78
N LEU A 190 0.52 4.95 -23.82
CA LEU A 190 0.37 4.00 -22.74
C LEU A 190 1.15 4.40 -21.48
N VAL A 191 2.37 4.90 -21.65
CA VAL A 191 3.18 5.42 -20.53
C VAL A 191 2.48 6.63 -19.90
N ILE A 192 1.96 7.57 -20.71
CA ILE A 192 1.18 8.70 -20.19
C ILE A 192 -0.06 8.21 -19.45
N LYS A 193 -0.81 7.25 -20.00
CA LYS A 193 -1.99 6.65 -19.35
C LYS A 193 -1.61 5.98 -18.02
N MET A 194 -0.51 5.24 -17.99
CA MET A 194 0.02 4.59 -16.79
C MET A 194 0.37 5.61 -15.71
N MET A 195 1.15 6.64 -16.06
CA MET A 195 1.56 7.70 -15.12
C MET A 195 0.37 8.54 -14.63
N ALA A 196 -0.59 8.83 -15.52
CA ALA A 196 -1.84 9.49 -15.13
C ALA A 196 -2.64 8.63 -14.15
N GLY A 197 -2.67 7.31 -14.36
CA GLY A 197 -3.28 6.36 -13.43
C GLY A 197 -2.67 6.40 -12.04
N PHE A 198 -1.32 6.35 -11.93
CA PHE A 198 -0.64 6.50 -10.64
C PHE A 198 -0.89 7.86 -9.98
N GLY A 199 -0.90 8.94 -10.76
CA GLY A 199 -1.24 10.27 -10.25
C GLY A 199 -2.67 10.33 -9.71
N MET A 200 -3.63 9.74 -10.41
CA MET A 200 -5.02 9.62 -9.95
C MET A 200 -5.11 8.78 -8.68
N LEU A 201 -4.42 7.66 -8.59
CA LEU A 201 -4.40 6.83 -7.39
C LEU A 201 -3.90 7.59 -6.16
N TYR A 202 -2.79 8.32 -6.30
CA TYR A 202 -2.26 9.17 -5.25
C TYR A 202 -3.28 10.24 -4.82
N LEU A 203 -3.81 11.01 -5.77
CA LEU A 203 -4.79 12.07 -5.49
C LEU A 203 -6.07 11.51 -4.85
N GLY A 204 -6.56 10.38 -5.34
CA GLY A 204 -7.72 9.71 -4.79
C GLY A 204 -7.48 9.21 -3.37
N GLY A 205 -6.30 8.65 -3.09
CA GLY A 205 -5.89 8.24 -1.74
C GLY A 205 -5.87 9.42 -0.77
N GLU A 206 -5.20 10.51 -1.13
CA GLU A 206 -5.12 11.74 -0.32
C GLU A 206 -6.51 12.33 -0.02
N LEU A 207 -7.37 12.43 -1.04
CA LEU A 207 -8.73 12.94 -0.86
C LEU A 207 -9.58 12.03 0.02
N LEU A 208 -9.39 10.71 -0.06
CA LEU A 208 -10.06 9.73 0.79
C LEU A 208 -9.61 9.89 2.24
N VAL A 209 -8.31 9.95 2.50
CA VAL A 209 -7.74 10.12 3.85
C VAL A 209 -8.24 11.42 4.48
N LYS A 210 -8.16 12.53 3.74
CA LYS A 210 -8.60 13.84 4.21
C LYS A 210 -10.10 13.84 4.53
N SER A 211 -10.93 13.40 3.58
CA SER A 211 -12.40 13.46 3.75
C SER A 211 -12.89 12.47 4.81
N GLY A 212 -12.27 11.30 4.89
CA GLY A 212 -12.55 10.33 5.95
C GLY A 212 -12.16 10.85 7.33
N THR A 213 -11.04 11.58 7.43
CA THR A 213 -10.63 12.26 8.67
C THR A 213 -11.63 13.33 9.07
N ASP A 214 -12.01 14.21 8.14
CA ASP A 214 -13.00 15.26 8.38
C ASP A 214 -14.34 14.68 8.85
N LEU A 215 -14.82 13.61 8.20
CA LEU A 215 -16.05 12.92 8.59
C LEU A 215 -15.95 12.25 9.96
N GLY A 216 -14.84 11.56 10.24
CA GLY A 216 -14.62 10.91 11.53
C GLY A 216 -14.66 11.93 12.68
N LEU A 217 -13.98 13.06 12.52
CA LEU A 217 -13.99 14.14 13.51
C LEU A 217 -15.40 14.72 13.72
N MET A 218 -16.17 14.89 12.64
CA MET A 218 -17.56 15.35 12.72
C MET A 218 -18.49 14.34 13.41
N MET A 219 -18.19 13.04 13.29
CA MET A 219 -18.91 11.96 13.97
C MET A 219 -18.48 11.81 15.44
N GLY A 220 -17.52 12.62 15.92
CA GLY A 220 -16.99 12.53 17.27
C GLY A 220 -16.07 11.33 17.49
N ILE A 221 -15.56 10.72 16.41
CA ILE A 221 -14.51 9.71 16.50
C ILE A 221 -13.23 10.39 16.96
N ASP A 222 -12.58 9.81 17.95
CA ASP A 222 -11.34 10.34 18.50
C ASP A 222 -10.26 10.48 17.42
N SER A 223 -9.57 11.62 17.39
CA SER A 223 -8.50 11.89 16.43
C SER A 223 -7.40 10.83 16.46
N TYR A 224 -7.14 10.24 17.63
CA TYR A 224 -6.20 9.13 17.77
C TYR A 224 -6.67 7.89 17.01
N ILE A 225 -7.95 7.54 17.07
CA ILE A 225 -8.51 6.39 16.34
C ILE A 225 -8.44 6.64 14.83
N ILE A 226 -8.81 7.84 14.39
CA ILE A 226 -8.75 8.24 12.98
C ILE A 226 -7.31 8.20 12.49
N SER A 227 -6.38 8.79 13.25
CA SER A 227 -4.95 8.74 12.97
C SER A 227 -4.44 7.30 12.96
N ALA A 228 -4.84 6.43 13.89
CA ALA A 228 -4.41 5.04 13.88
C ALA A 228 -4.87 4.29 12.62
N ILE A 229 -6.10 4.51 12.16
CA ILE A 229 -6.63 3.91 10.91
C ILE A 229 -5.82 4.39 9.70
N PHE A 230 -5.62 5.71 9.57
CA PHE A 230 -4.95 6.27 8.40
C PHE A 230 -3.42 6.17 8.44
N ILE A 231 -2.79 6.16 9.61
CA ILE A 231 -1.37 5.85 9.78
C ILE A 231 -1.13 4.36 9.48
N ALA A 232 -2.06 3.48 9.84
CA ALA A 232 -1.93 2.05 9.63
C ALA A 232 -1.92 1.62 8.14
N PHE A 233 -2.67 2.30 7.26
CA PHE A 233 -2.75 1.92 5.84
C PHE A 233 -3.23 3.01 4.88
N GLY A 234 -3.31 4.28 5.30
CA GLY A 234 -3.85 5.37 4.48
C GLY A 234 -3.07 5.59 3.18
N THR A 235 -1.73 5.42 3.20
CA THR A 235 -0.94 5.49 1.96
C THR A 235 -1.07 4.24 1.10
N SER A 236 -1.57 3.12 1.67
CA SER A 236 -1.76 1.84 0.98
C SER A 236 -3.13 1.70 0.27
N PHE A 237 -3.96 2.75 0.24
CA PHE A 237 -5.21 2.74 -0.52
C PHE A 237 -5.00 2.51 -2.03
N PRO A 238 -4.01 3.13 -2.70
CA PRO A 238 -3.63 2.80 -4.08
C PRO A 238 -3.40 1.31 -4.32
N GLU A 239 -2.60 0.65 -3.47
CA GLU A 239 -2.27 -0.78 -3.52
C GLU A 239 -3.52 -1.62 -3.31
N LEU A 240 -4.38 -1.23 -2.36
CA LEU A 240 -5.60 -1.96 -2.06
C LEU A 240 -6.54 -1.93 -3.27
N VAL A 241 -6.78 -0.74 -3.82
CA VAL A 241 -7.71 -0.56 -4.94
C VAL A 241 -7.18 -1.22 -6.22
N THR A 242 -5.89 -1.08 -6.52
CA THR A 242 -5.27 -1.76 -7.67
C THR A 242 -5.34 -3.28 -7.54
N SER A 243 -4.99 -3.83 -6.37
CA SER A 243 -5.03 -5.28 -6.13
C SER A 243 -6.45 -5.83 -6.18
N LEU A 244 -7.43 -5.12 -5.62
CA LEU A 244 -8.84 -5.50 -5.68
C LEU A 244 -9.40 -5.47 -7.10
N ILE A 245 -9.10 -4.41 -7.87
CA ILE A 245 -9.56 -4.32 -9.26
C ILE A 245 -8.91 -5.41 -10.10
N ALA A 246 -7.63 -5.71 -9.88
CA ALA A 246 -6.97 -6.85 -10.52
C ALA A 246 -7.66 -8.19 -10.16
N CYS A 247 -8.02 -8.41 -8.89
CA CYS A 247 -8.81 -9.56 -8.47
C CYS A 247 -10.18 -9.64 -9.18
N PHE A 248 -10.96 -8.55 -9.16
CA PHE A 248 -12.32 -8.53 -9.72
C PHE A 248 -12.34 -8.64 -11.25
N LYS A 249 -11.34 -8.05 -11.92
CA LYS A 249 -11.15 -8.21 -13.37
C LYS A 249 -10.51 -9.54 -13.75
N LYS A 250 -10.27 -10.45 -12.78
CA LYS A 250 -9.64 -11.76 -12.98
C LYS A 250 -8.33 -11.66 -13.76
N LYS A 251 -7.54 -10.63 -13.44
CA LYS A 251 -6.17 -10.48 -13.95
C LYS A 251 -5.31 -11.64 -13.43
N ASP A 252 -4.14 -11.79 -14.04
CA ASP A 252 -3.19 -12.81 -13.64
C ASP A 252 -2.89 -12.72 -12.14
N THR A 253 -3.01 -13.84 -11.43
CA THR A 253 -2.70 -13.92 -10.00
C THR A 253 -1.26 -13.58 -9.69
N GLU A 254 -0.35 -13.82 -10.63
CA GLU A 254 1.05 -13.41 -10.51
C GLU A 254 1.22 -11.89 -10.57
N LEU A 255 0.37 -11.19 -11.33
CA LEU A 255 0.37 -9.72 -11.35
C LEU A 255 -0.14 -9.15 -10.02
N ILE A 256 -1.17 -9.76 -9.42
CA ILE A 256 -1.70 -9.36 -8.11
C ILE A 256 -0.65 -9.58 -7.01
N LEU A 257 -0.05 -10.77 -6.97
CA LEU A 257 1.01 -11.08 -6.02
C LEU A 257 2.24 -10.21 -6.26
N GLY A 258 2.58 -10.00 -7.53
CA GLY A 258 3.68 -9.15 -7.92
C GLY A 258 3.52 -7.73 -7.41
N ASN A 259 2.31 -7.16 -7.50
CA ASN A 259 2.02 -5.85 -6.92
C ASN A 259 2.36 -5.81 -5.42
N ILE A 260 1.77 -6.73 -4.64
CA ILE A 260 1.91 -6.75 -3.18
C ILE A 260 3.36 -7.01 -2.74
N VAL A 261 4.01 -8.03 -3.32
CA VAL A 261 5.39 -8.39 -2.99
C VAL A 261 6.36 -7.32 -3.47
N GLY A 262 6.13 -6.76 -4.65
CA GLY A 262 6.91 -5.68 -5.23
C GLY A 262 6.85 -4.40 -4.40
N SER A 263 5.66 -3.91 -4.06
CA SER A 263 5.49 -2.73 -3.19
C SER A 263 6.20 -2.93 -1.86
N ASN A 264 6.09 -4.11 -1.24
CA ASN A 264 6.76 -4.37 0.02
C ASN A 264 8.29 -4.41 -0.11
N LEU A 265 8.79 -5.03 -1.18
CA LEU A 265 10.20 -5.01 -1.50
C LEU A 265 10.69 -3.57 -1.68
N PHE A 266 10.05 -2.76 -2.52
CA PHE A 266 10.49 -1.39 -2.77
C PHE A 266 10.43 -0.55 -1.50
N ASN A 267 9.34 -0.64 -0.73
CA ASN A 267 9.19 0.10 0.52
C ASN A 267 10.29 -0.25 1.54
N CYS A 268 10.57 -1.54 1.76
CA CYS A 268 11.58 -1.96 2.73
C CYS A 268 13.01 -1.87 2.21
N ALA A 269 13.28 -2.31 0.99
CA ALA A 269 14.62 -2.47 0.47
C ALA A 269 15.15 -1.17 -0.14
N PHE A 270 14.37 -0.58 -1.06
CA PHE A 270 14.79 0.60 -1.80
C PHE A 270 14.54 1.89 -1.01
N ILE A 271 13.27 2.17 -0.64
CA ILE A 271 12.89 3.43 -0.02
C ILE A 271 13.53 3.53 1.36
N LEU A 272 13.25 2.62 2.29
CA LEU A 272 13.84 2.64 3.62
C LEU A 272 15.37 2.55 3.58
N GLY A 273 15.93 1.70 2.70
CA GLY A 273 17.38 1.63 2.50
C GLY A 273 17.99 2.97 2.06
N SER A 274 17.30 3.72 1.19
CA SER A 274 17.76 5.02 0.72
C SER A 274 17.59 6.14 1.75
N LEU A 275 16.77 5.98 2.78
CA LEU A 275 16.66 6.95 3.88
C LEU A 275 17.94 7.03 4.74
N GLY A 276 18.86 6.06 4.62
CA GLY A 276 20.16 6.10 5.30
C GLY A 276 21.02 7.32 4.95
N ILE A 277 20.73 8.03 3.86
CA ILE A 277 21.42 9.28 3.50
C ILE A 277 21.18 10.44 4.47
N TYR A 278 20.12 10.37 5.28
CA TYR A 278 19.74 11.46 6.19
C TYR A 278 20.34 11.31 7.60
N GLU A 279 20.98 10.18 7.91
CA GLU A 279 21.59 9.85 9.21
C GLU A 279 20.66 10.07 10.43
N TYR A 280 20.12 9.00 11.00
CA TYR A 280 19.14 9.08 12.08
C TYR A 280 19.44 8.14 13.24
N PRO A 281 19.41 8.59 14.51
CA PRO A 281 19.49 7.68 15.65
C PRO A 281 18.25 6.79 15.71
N LEU A 282 18.45 5.47 15.69
CA LEU A 282 17.36 4.52 15.81
C LEU A 282 17.12 4.25 17.30
N GLU A 283 15.93 4.62 17.78
CA GLU A 283 15.54 4.43 19.18
C GLU A 283 14.94 3.02 19.44
N GLY A 284 14.97 2.13 18.44
CA GLY A 284 14.29 0.84 18.47
C GLY A 284 12.76 0.98 18.43
N GLY A 285 12.03 -0.15 18.39
CA GLY A 285 10.58 -0.13 18.61
C GLY A 285 9.70 -0.94 17.65
N PHE A 286 10.24 -1.49 16.56
CA PHE A 286 9.42 -2.20 15.55
C PHE A 286 9.36 -3.74 15.73
N HIS A 287 9.56 -4.26 16.95
CA HIS A 287 9.71 -5.70 17.15
C HIS A 287 8.46 -6.50 16.76
N TYR A 288 7.27 -6.02 17.14
CA TYR A 288 6.01 -6.71 16.82
C TYR A 288 5.73 -6.66 15.31
N GLU A 289 6.00 -5.52 14.70
CA GLU A 289 5.88 -5.27 13.26
C GLU A 289 6.79 -6.20 12.47
N LEU A 290 8.06 -6.32 12.87
CA LEU A 290 9.03 -7.18 12.23
C LEU A 290 8.68 -8.66 12.39
N VAL A 291 8.20 -9.08 13.57
CA VAL A 291 7.70 -10.44 13.78
C VAL A 291 6.50 -10.71 12.88
N ALA A 292 5.58 -9.77 12.74
CA ALA A 292 4.42 -9.91 11.86
C ALA A 292 4.85 -10.03 10.39
N LEU A 293 5.79 -9.19 9.92
CA LEU A 293 6.34 -9.21 8.57
C LEU A 293 7.06 -10.53 8.25
N ILE A 294 7.98 -10.95 9.12
CA ILE A 294 8.72 -12.21 8.97
C ILE A 294 7.78 -13.41 9.06
N GLY A 295 6.86 -13.40 10.02
CA GLY A 295 5.89 -14.47 10.23
C GLY A 295 4.96 -14.66 9.02
N GLY A 296 4.42 -13.56 8.47
CA GLY A 296 3.61 -13.61 7.26
C GLY A 296 4.41 -14.07 6.04
N ALA A 297 5.62 -13.54 5.83
CA ALA A 297 6.48 -14.00 4.74
C ALA A 297 6.85 -15.49 4.88
N GLY A 298 7.18 -15.95 6.08
CA GLY A 298 7.47 -17.35 6.38
C GLY A 298 6.25 -18.26 6.16
N PHE A 299 5.05 -17.79 6.49
CA PHE A 299 3.82 -18.48 6.17
C PHE A 299 3.63 -18.64 4.65
N LEU A 300 3.90 -17.61 3.85
CA LEU A 300 3.81 -17.70 2.39
C LEU A 300 4.83 -18.69 1.81
N VAL A 301 6.06 -18.70 2.35
CA VAL A 301 7.07 -19.73 2.01
C VAL A 301 6.54 -21.13 2.34
N LEU A 302 5.96 -21.33 3.53
CA LEU A 302 5.42 -22.62 3.93
C LEU A 302 4.28 -23.07 3.02
N VAL A 303 3.30 -22.21 2.73
CA VAL A 303 2.19 -22.52 1.81
C VAL A 303 2.71 -22.88 0.43
N SER A 304 3.73 -22.16 -0.06
CA SER A 304 4.39 -22.42 -1.33
C SER A 304 5.12 -23.78 -1.36
N LEU A 305 5.88 -24.10 -0.32
CA LEU A 305 6.58 -25.38 -0.18
C LEU A 305 5.63 -26.57 -0.09
N LEU A 306 4.48 -26.39 0.57
CA LEU A 306 3.42 -27.40 0.65
C LEU A 306 2.62 -27.54 -0.66
N GLY A 307 2.93 -26.74 -1.69
CA GLY A 307 2.19 -26.73 -2.96
C GLY A 307 0.73 -26.29 -2.82
N ARG A 308 0.38 -25.67 -1.70
CA ARG A 308 -0.98 -25.16 -1.44
C ARG A 308 -1.16 -23.81 -2.11
N SER A 309 -2.40 -23.39 -2.27
CA SER A 309 -2.76 -22.03 -2.72
C SER A 309 -3.10 -21.16 -1.51
N PHE A 310 -2.77 -19.88 -1.57
CA PHE A 310 -3.28 -18.90 -0.63
C PHE A 310 -4.75 -18.61 -0.97
N TYR A 311 -5.65 -18.88 -0.03
CA TYR A 311 -7.10 -18.70 -0.21
C TYR A 311 -7.78 -18.41 1.14
N ARG A 312 -9.11 -18.59 1.24
CA ARG A 312 -9.95 -18.19 2.38
C ARG A 312 -9.39 -18.46 3.77
N ALA A 313 -8.89 -19.66 4.06
CA ALA A 313 -8.36 -19.97 5.40
C ALA A 313 -7.09 -19.16 5.72
N SER A 314 -6.14 -19.12 4.78
CA SER A 314 -4.93 -18.30 4.86
C SER A 314 -5.26 -16.81 4.93
N ALA A 315 -6.25 -16.38 4.16
CA ALA A 315 -6.75 -15.01 4.13
C ALA A 315 -7.34 -14.59 5.48
N ILE A 316 -8.20 -15.40 6.09
CA ILE A 316 -8.77 -15.13 7.41
C ILE A 316 -7.65 -15.07 8.46
N PHE A 317 -6.66 -15.96 8.39
CA PHE A 317 -5.49 -15.92 9.28
C PHE A 317 -4.71 -14.60 9.14
N PHE A 318 -4.45 -14.15 7.91
CA PHE A 318 -3.75 -12.89 7.64
C PHE A 318 -4.55 -11.67 8.11
N LEU A 319 -5.86 -11.65 7.86
CA LEU A 319 -6.75 -10.59 8.35
C LEU A 319 -6.81 -10.54 9.89
N GLY A 320 -6.83 -11.71 10.54
CA GLY A 320 -6.73 -11.80 11.99
C GLY A 320 -5.40 -11.24 12.53
N GLY A 321 -4.30 -11.55 11.86
CA GLY A 321 -2.98 -10.96 12.16
C GLY A 321 -2.96 -9.44 11.99
N TYR A 322 -3.58 -8.91 10.93
CA TYR A 322 -3.70 -7.46 10.74
C TYR A 322 -4.53 -6.80 11.84
N ALA A 323 -5.69 -7.39 12.18
CA ALA A 323 -6.54 -6.89 13.25
C ALA A 323 -5.81 -6.88 14.61
N PHE A 324 -4.99 -7.90 14.89
CA PHE A 324 -4.13 -7.94 16.06
C PHE A 324 -3.10 -6.78 16.07
N MET A 325 -2.42 -6.53 14.94
CA MET A 325 -1.46 -5.42 14.83
C MET A 325 -2.12 -4.06 15.04
N VAL A 326 -3.29 -3.83 14.44
CA VAL A 326 -4.06 -2.59 14.68
C VAL A 326 -4.45 -2.47 16.15
N GLY A 327 -4.90 -3.57 16.78
CA GLY A 327 -5.21 -3.59 18.21
C GLY A 327 -4.00 -3.22 19.08
N HIS A 328 -2.81 -3.69 18.72
CA HIS A 328 -1.55 -3.35 19.38
C HIS A 328 -1.21 -1.85 19.22
N TRP A 329 -1.31 -1.29 18.01
CA TRP A 329 -1.03 0.14 17.76
C TRP A 329 -1.96 1.08 18.50
N VAL A 330 -3.22 0.68 18.67
CA VAL A 330 -4.26 1.43 19.39
C VAL A 330 -4.21 1.19 20.91
N LYS A 331 -3.27 0.37 21.40
CA LYS A 331 -3.14 -0.03 22.82
C LYS A 331 -4.40 -0.68 23.39
N ILE A 332 -5.12 -1.43 22.57
CA ILE A 332 -6.28 -2.23 23.00
C ILE A 332 -5.81 -3.47 23.79
N PHE A 333 -4.55 -3.90 23.60
CA PHE A 333 -3.94 -5.07 24.22
C PHE A 333 -2.53 -4.78 24.74
#